data_AF-A0A378I8V7-F1
#
_entry.id   AF-A0A378I8V7-F1
#
_cell.length_a   1.000
_cell.length_b   1.000
_cell.length_c   1.000
_cell.angle_alpha   90.00
_cell.angle_beta   90.00
_cell.angle_gamma   90.00
#
_symmetry.space_group_name_H-M   'P 1'
#
loop_
_entity.id
_entity.type
_entity.pdbx_description
1 polymer ?
#
loop_
_entity_poly.entity_id
_entity_poly.type
_entity_poly.pdbx_seq_one_letter_code
_entity_poly.pdbx_strand_id
1 'polypeptide(L)'
;MNKDWPTRAKDMYTAQVIMEEYANKNKSESLGLFELVVDKEEKRMDFRISGWVRTLAEYFKSVYGATQGDVVTRRVISHCLIKDHTIH
;
A
#
# COMPACT_ATOMS: atom_id res chain seq x y z
N MET A 1 21.90 6.85 6.23
CA MET A 1 21.31 6.40 4.94
C MET A 1 21.34 4.88 4.91
N ASN A 2 20.18 4.23 4.73
CA ASN A 2 20.14 2.78 4.51
C ASN A 2 20.63 2.52 3.08
N LYS A 3 21.76 1.82 2.90
CA LYS A 3 22.38 1.62 1.57
C LYS A 3 21.45 0.86 0.62
N ASP A 4 20.57 0.02 1.16
CA ASP A 4 19.71 -0.86 0.36
C ASP A 4 18.42 -0.19 -0.10
N TRP A 5 18.00 0.91 0.54
CA TRP A 5 16.81 1.67 0.16
C TRP A 5 17.03 3.18 0.33
N PRO A 6 17.75 3.81 -0.61
CA PRO A 6 18.13 5.22 -0.49
C PRO A 6 16.94 6.19 -0.42
N THR A 7 15.83 5.86 -1.08
CA THR A 7 14.61 6.68 -1.18
C THR A 7 13.60 6.42 -0.06
N ARG A 8 13.93 5.58 0.94
CA ARG A 8 13.00 5.13 1.99
C ARG A 8 12.17 6.25 2.61
N ALA A 9 12.81 7.36 3.04
CA ALA A 9 12.09 8.44 3.71
C ALA A 9 11.00 9.06 2.81
N LYS A 10 11.34 9.29 1.53
CA LYS A 10 10.40 9.82 0.53
C LYS A 10 9.29 8.82 0.23
N ASP A 11 9.64 7.55 0.03
CA ASP A 11 8.67 6.51 -0.29
C ASP A 11 7.69 6.28 0.86
N MET A 12 8.17 6.28 2.11
CA MET A 12 7.32 6.17 3.29
C MET A 12 6.40 7.38 3.45
N TYR A 13 6.91 8.59 3.24
CA TYR A 13 6.08 9.80 3.27
C TYR A 13 4.98 9.76 2.21
N THR A 14 5.33 9.42 0.96
CA THR A 14 4.31 9.27 -0.09
C THR A 14 3.29 8.19 0.23
N ALA A 15 3.74 7.07 0.80
CA ALA A 15 2.84 6.00 1.19
C ALA A 15 1.85 6.45 2.27
N GLN A 16 2.34 7.19 3.28
CA GLN A 16 1.49 7.80 4.30
C GLN A 16 0.42 8.71 3.68
N VAL A 17 0.80 9.60 2.77
CA VAL A 17 -0.15 10.50 2.09
C VAL A 17 -1.24 9.72 1.35
N ILE A 18 -0.86 8.71 0.56
CA ILE A 18 -1.81 7.85 -0.17
C ILE A 18 -2.76 7.12 0.80
N MET A 19 -2.23 6.60 1.90
CA MET A 19 -3.01 5.91 2.92
C MET A 19 -4.00 6.86 3.61
N GLU A 20 -3.57 8.05 4.00
CA GLU A 20 -4.41 9.08 4.61
C GLU A 20 -5.52 9.56 3.67
N GLU A 21 -5.20 9.82 2.40
CA GLU A 21 -6.19 10.19 1.39
C GLU A 21 -7.23 9.09 1.20
N TYR A 22 -6.79 7.83 1.13
CA TYR A 22 -7.69 6.68 1.01
C TYR A 22 -8.59 6.53 2.25
N ALA A 23 -8.02 6.63 3.45
CA ALA A 23 -8.76 6.55 4.71
C ALA A 23 -9.83 7.64 4.81
N ASN A 24 -9.45 8.89 4.49
CA ASN A 24 -10.35 10.03 4.48
C ASN A 24 -11.50 9.86 3.48
N LYS A 25 -11.20 9.43 2.25
CA LYS A 25 -12.20 9.19 1.21
C LYS A 25 -13.21 8.11 1.61
N ASN A 26 -12.75 7.07 2.30
CA ASN A 26 -13.60 5.95 2.72
C ASN A 26 -14.17 6.12 4.14
N LYS A 27 -13.91 7.26 4.81
CA LYS A 27 -14.30 7.53 6.21
C LYS A 27 -13.95 6.36 7.13
N SER A 28 -12.75 5.80 6.96
CA SER A 28 -12.27 4.66 7.72
C SER A 28 -11.15 5.08 8.66
N GLU A 29 -11.23 4.64 9.92
CA GLU A 29 -10.17 4.83 10.91
C GLU A 29 -9.08 3.75 10.83
N SER A 30 -9.27 2.74 9.98
CA SER A 30 -8.31 1.64 9.79
C SER A 30 -8.13 1.27 8.32
N LEU A 31 -6.94 0.78 8.00
CA LEU A 31 -6.57 0.33 6.66
C LEU A 31 -6.11 -1.13 6.73
N GLY A 32 -6.92 -2.03 6.18
CA GLY A 32 -6.52 -3.42 5.95
C GLY A 32 -5.68 -3.55 4.68
N LEU A 33 -4.89 -4.63 4.56
CA LEU A 33 -4.29 -5.01 3.27
C LEU A 33 -5.33 -5.52 2.28
N PHE A 34 -6.38 -6.12 2.83
CA PHE A 34 -7.53 -6.62 2.11
C PHE A 34 -8.78 -5.92 2.59
N GLU A 35 -9.75 -5.81 1.70
CA GLU A 35 -11.07 -5.28 1.98
C GLU A 35 -12.14 -6.23 1.48
N LEU A 36 -13.26 -6.24 2.20
CA LEU A 36 -14.48 -6.93 1.81
C LEU A 36 -15.31 -5.97 0.96
N VAL A 37 -15.51 -6.31 -0.31
CA VAL A 37 -16.37 -5.55 -1.22
C VAL A 37 -17.67 -6.31 -1.39
N VAL A 38 -18.78 -5.65 -1.09
CA VAL A 38 -20.12 -6.22 -1.24
C VAL A 38 -20.75 -5.71 -2.52
N ASP A 39 -20.98 -6.62 -3.46
CA ASP A 39 -21.80 -6.39 -4.64
C ASP A 39 -23.25 -6.76 -4.31
N LYS A 40 -24.09 -5.73 -4.14
CA LYS A 40 -25.50 -5.93 -3.74
C LYS A 40 -26.36 -6.43 -4.89
N GLU A 41 -26.02 -6.11 -6.13
CA GLU A 41 -26.79 -6.51 -7.31
C GLU A 41 -26.58 -8.01 -7.57
N GLU A 42 -25.32 -8.44 -7.57
CA GLU A 42 -24.94 -9.85 -7.75
C GLU A 42 -25.04 -10.68 -6.47
N LYS A 43 -25.42 -10.06 -5.34
CA LYS A 43 -25.46 -10.68 -4.00
C LYS A 43 -24.17 -11.40 -3.64
N ARG A 44 -23.03 -10.81 -4.01
CA ARG A 44 -21.69 -11.40 -3.83
C ARG A 44 -20.86 -10.60 -2.84
N MET A 45 -20.00 -11.29 -2.10
CA MET A 45 -18.96 -10.69 -1.29
C MET A 45 -17.60 -11.13 -1.81
N ASP A 46 -16.71 -10.18 -2.07
CA ASP A 46 -15.37 -10.45 -2.58
C ASP A 46 -14.33 -9.91 -1.60
N PHE A 47 -13.38 -10.75 -1.21
CA PHE A 47 -12.15 -10.31 -0.56
C PHE A 47 -11.14 -9.88 -1.62
N ARG A 48 -10.76 -8.60 -1.61
CA ARG A 48 -9.86 -8.03 -2.60
C ARG A 48 -8.72 -7.28 -1.91
N ILE A 49 -7.61 -7.10 -2.62
CA ILE A 49 -6.53 -6.22 -2.18
C ILE A 49 -7.09 -4.80 -2.05
N SER A 50 -6.83 -4.15 -0.92
CA SER A 50 -7.35 -2.83 -0.62
C SER A 50 -6.92 -1.78 -1.63
N GLY A 51 -7.79 -0.80 -1.88
CA GLY A 51 -7.55 0.24 -2.87
C GLY A 51 -6.23 0.99 -2.67
N TRP A 52 -5.86 1.34 -1.42
CA TRP A 52 -4.59 2.01 -1.14
C TRP A 52 -3.36 1.17 -1.54
N VAL A 53 -3.40 -0.16 -1.36
CA VAL A 53 -2.31 -1.07 -1.76
C VAL A 53 -2.14 -1.04 -3.28
N ARG A 54 -3.25 -1.04 -4.02
CA ARG A 54 -3.23 -0.93 -5.49
C ARG A 54 -2.66 0.42 -5.93
N THR A 55 -3.09 1.50 -5.29
CA THR A 55 -2.58 2.85 -5.58
C THR A 55 -1.08 2.96 -5.31
N LEU A 56 -0.55 2.37 -4.24
CA LEU A 56 0.89 2.31 -4.01
C LEU A 56 1.62 1.56 -5.13
N ALA A 57 1.12 0.37 -5.50
CA ALA A 57 1.72 -0.44 -6.54
C ALA A 57 1.78 0.30 -7.88
N GLU A 58 0.69 0.98 -8.26
CA GLU A 58 0.62 1.80 -9.47
C GLU A 58 1.55 3.01 -9.40
N TYR A 59 1.56 3.72 -8.26
CA TYR A 59 2.43 4.87 -8.04
C TYR A 59 3.91 4.48 -8.16
N PHE A 60 4.37 3.51 -7.38
CA PHE A 60 5.79 3.14 -7.39
C PHE A 60 6.21 2.48 -8.70
N LYS A 61 5.31 1.76 -9.38
CA LYS A 61 5.54 1.29 -10.75
C LYS A 61 5.76 2.46 -11.71
N SER A 62 4.99 3.54 -11.59
CA SER A 62 5.15 4.72 -12.46
C SER A 62 6.46 5.48 -12.19
N VAL A 63 6.89 5.55 -10.93
CA VAL A 63 8.09 6.31 -10.52
C VAL A 63 9.38 5.54 -10.78
N TYR A 64 9.38 4.23 -10.49
CA TYR A 64 10.59 3.41 -10.49
C TYR A 64 10.60 2.32 -11.59
N GLY A 65 9.54 2.21 -12.38
CA GLY A 65 9.35 1.12 -13.34
C GLY A 65 8.80 -0.16 -12.67
N ALA A 66 8.45 -1.15 -13.49
CA ALA A 66 7.73 -2.35 -13.03
C ALA A 66 8.48 -3.13 -11.94
N THR A 67 9.76 -3.46 -12.16
CA THR A 67 10.53 -4.30 -11.24
C THR A 67 10.85 -3.58 -9.94
N GLN A 68 11.43 -2.38 -10.02
CA GLN A 68 11.84 -1.65 -8.82
C GLN A 68 10.63 -1.10 -8.06
N GLY A 69 9.57 -0.70 -8.77
CA GLY A 69 8.31 -0.27 -8.15
C GLY A 69 7.66 -1.36 -7.30
N ASP A 70 7.67 -2.62 -7.78
CA ASP A 70 7.20 -3.77 -6.99
C ASP A 70 8.06 -3.99 -5.73
N VAL A 71 9.40 -3.93 -5.85
CA VAL A 71 10.31 -4.04 -4.70
C VAL A 71 10.02 -2.95 -3.66
N VAL A 72 9.87 -1.69 -4.09
CA VAL A 72 9.56 -0.57 -3.17
C VAL A 72 8.19 -0.76 -2.53
N THR A 73 7.17 -1.14 -3.32
CA THR A 73 5.81 -1.40 -2.81
C THR A 73 5.82 -2.45 -1.70
N ARG A 74 6.49 -3.59 -1.93
CA ARG A 74 6.61 -4.66 -0.93
C ARG A 74 7.34 -4.20 0.32
N ARG A 75 8.40 -3.41 0.18
CA ARG A 75 9.17 -2.87 1.32
C ARG A 75 8.36 -1.89 2.16
N VAL A 76 7.59 -0.99 1.53
CA VAL A 76 6.66 -0.09 2.20
C VAL A 76 5.62 -0.88 2.98
N ILE A 77 4.93 -1.81 2.31
CA ILE A 77 3.89 -2.64 2.94
C ILE A 77 4.47 -3.43 4.11
N SER A 78 5.60 -4.09 3.88
CA SER A 78 6.29 -4.85 4.93
C SER A 78 6.55 -3.95 6.12
N HIS A 79 7.19 -2.79 5.91
CA HIS A 79 7.49 -1.85 6.98
C HIS A 79 6.25 -1.39 7.77
N CYS A 80 5.12 -1.13 7.09
CA CYS A 80 3.86 -0.78 7.74
C CYS A 80 3.30 -1.91 8.62
N LEU A 81 3.44 -3.17 8.19
CA LEU A 81 2.93 -4.33 8.94
C LEU A 81 3.80 -4.65 10.16
N ILE A 82 5.11 -4.45 10.02
CA ILE A 82 6.10 -4.97 10.96
C ILE A 82 6.68 -3.93 11.90
N LYS A 83 6.33 -2.64 11.73
CA LYS A 83 6.89 -1.51 12.49
C LYS A 83 8.41 -1.67 12.69
N ASP A 84 9.15 -1.82 11.59
CA ASP A 84 10.60 -2.10 11.51
C ASP A 84 11.14 -3.54 11.69
N HIS A 85 10.32 -4.59 11.80
CA HIS A 85 10.79 -5.99 11.82
C HIS A 85 10.77 -6.72 10.46
N THR A 86 11.91 -6.87 9.78
CA THR A 86 11.98 -7.60 8.49
C THR A 86 11.43 -9.03 8.59
N ILE A 87 10.46 -9.43 7.74
CA ILE A 87 10.07 -10.83 7.57
C ILE A 87 11.05 -11.45 6.56
N HIS A 88 11.79 -12.46 7.02
CA HIS A 88 12.72 -13.27 6.22
C HIS A 88 11.97 -14.26 5.32
#